data_AF-A0A552X3J6-F1
#
_entry.id   AF-A0A552X3J6-F1
#
_cell.length_a   1.000
_cell.length_b   1.000
_cell.length_c   1.000
_cell.angle_alpha   90.00
_cell.angle_beta   90.00
_cell.angle_gamma   90.00
#
_symmetry.space_group_name_H-M   'P 1'
#
loop_
_entity.id
_entity.type
_entity.pdbx_description
1 polymer ?
#
loop_
_entity_poly.entity_id
_entity_poly.type
_entity_poly.pdbx_seq_one_letter_code
_entity_poly.pdbx_strand_id
1 'polypeptide(L)'
;MVTPSKKAGTPAPSFGSVSKQTMHLLQELKASLQARSLWDTQRPPLEKLQSTTPFASDTLAFYQWLQFIMIPTLQQRIEQRQPLPNSIAVHPMAIEVWRGQLREHKEIILLLKALDNLLDGHNDRH
;
A
#
# COMPACT_ATOMS: atom_id res chain seq x y z
N MET A 1 36.26 31.91 -18.51
CA MET A 1 36.39 30.47 -18.21
C MET A 1 35.24 30.09 -17.30
N VAL A 2 34.27 29.34 -17.81
CA VAL A 2 33.07 28.95 -17.06
C VAL A 2 33.20 27.50 -16.63
N THR A 3 33.02 27.24 -15.33
CA THR A 3 32.60 25.93 -14.84
C THR A 3 31.59 26.17 -13.74
N PRO A 4 30.31 25.80 -13.94
CA PRO A 4 29.41 25.57 -12.82
C PRO A 4 29.39 24.07 -12.48
N SER A 5 29.53 23.81 -11.19
CA SER A 5 29.36 22.52 -10.51
C SER A 5 28.09 21.79 -10.93
N LYS A 6 28.26 20.53 -11.31
CA LYS A 6 27.19 19.55 -11.49
C LYS A 6 26.62 19.16 -10.11
N LYS A 7 25.54 19.80 -9.67
CA LYS A 7 24.71 19.27 -8.56
C LYS A 7 24.08 17.96 -9.05
N ALA A 8 24.47 16.85 -8.44
CA ALA A 8 23.78 15.57 -8.59
C ALA A 8 22.40 15.68 -7.93
N GLY A 9 21.39 16.06 -8.73
CA GLY A 9 20.00 15.91 -8.33
C GLY A 9 19.65 14.42 -8.38
N THR A 10 19.21 13.86 -7.26
CA THR A 10 18.51 12.57 -7.24
C THR A 10 17.38 12.61 -8.27
N PRO A 11 17.34 11.70 -9.26
CA PRO A 11 16.24 11.67 -10.22
C PRO A 11 14.97 11.28 -9.45
N ALA A 12 14.06 12.22 -9.25
CA ALA A 12 12.80 11.91 -8.61
C ALA A 12 12.01 10.89 -9.44
N PRO A 13 11.35 9.92 -8.79
CA PRO A 13 10.93 8.67 -9.40
C PRO A 13 10.03 8.91 -10.62
N SER A 14 10.32 8.23 -11.73
CA SER A 14 9.42 8.14 -12.87
C SER A 14 8.27 7.18 -12.55
N PHE A 15 7.13 7.31 -13.25
CA PHE A 15 5.95 6.46 -13.05
C PHE A 15 6.28 4.94 -13.04
N GLY A 16 7.21 4.52 -13.91
CA GLY A 16 7.68 3.13 -13.95
C GLY A 16 8.46 2.69 -12.71
N SER A 17 9.16 3.61 -12.03
CA SER A 17 9.85 3.34 -10.77
C SER A 17 8.89 3.21 -9.60
N VAL A 18 7.88 4.11 -9.51
CA VAL A 18 6.84 4.05 -8.46
C VAL A 18 6.05 2.75 -8.58
N SER A 19 5.53 2.44 -9.77
CA SER A 19 4.76 1.21 -10.01
C SER A 19 5.52 -0.06 -9.63
N LYS A 20 6.82 -0.12 -9.96
CA LYS A 20 7.68 -1.25 -9.60
C LYS A 20 7.86 -1.37 -8.09
N GLN A 21 8.12 -0.25 -7.40
CA GLN A 21 8.28 -0.23 -5.94
C GLN A 21 6.98 -0.59 -5.22
N THR A 22 5.84 -0.07 -5.70
CA THR A 22 4.51 -0.44 -5.19
C THR A 22 4.30 -1.94 -5.33
N MET A 23 4.53 -2.53 -6.50
CA MET A 23 4.36 -3.98 -6.71
C MET A 23 5.24 -4.80 -5.74
N HIS A 24 6.49 -4.39 -5.53
CA HIS A 24 7.39 -5.04 -4.59
C HIS A 24 6.85 -4.97 -3.15
N LEU A 25 6.41 -3.80 -2.68
CA LEU A 25 5.82 -3.64 -1.36
C LEU A 25 4.54 -4.48 -1.17
N LEU A 26 3.72 -4.62 -2.20
CA LEU A 26 2.52 -5.48 -2.16
C LEU A 26 2.88 -6.97 -2.05
N GLN A 27 3.98 -7.41 -2.67
CA GLN A 27 4.49 -8.79 -2.54
C GLN A 27 4.98 -9.07 -1.12
N GLU A 28 5.80 -8.17 -0.56
CA GLU A 28 6.29 -8.26 0.82
C GLU A 28 5.13 -8.22 1.83
N LEU A 29 4.12 -7.37 1.59
CA LEU A 29 2.93 -7.27 2.41
C LEU A 29 2.14 -8.59 2.42
N LYS A 30 1.92 -9.19 1.24
CA LYS A 30 1.28 -10.50 1.12
C LYS A 30 2.05 -11.57 1.89
N ALA A 31 3.38 -11.64 1.71
CA ALA A 31 4.21 -12.62 2.42
C ALA A 31 4.12 -12.42 3.94
N SER A 32 4.15 -11.17 4.42
CA SER A 32 4.04 -10.82 5.84
C SER A 32 2.69 -11.16 6.45
N LEU A 33 1.59 -11.01 5.68
CA LEU A 33 0.25 -11.44 6.08
C LEU A 33 0.15 -12.96 6.18
N GLN A 34 0.68 -13.67 5.18
CA GLN A 34 0.72 -15.14 5.17
C GLN A 34 1.52 -15.70 6.34
N ALA A 35 2.70 -15.16 6.62
CA ALA A 35 3.54 -15.57 7.74
C ALA A 35 2.86 -15.42 9.12
N ARG A 36 1.87 -14.52 9.22
CA ARG A 36 1.09 -14.27 10.43
C ARG A 36 -0.30 -14.90 10.42
N SER A 37 -0.59 -15.79 9.46
CA SER A 37 -1.92 -16.39 9.28
C SER A 37 -3.05 -15.36 9.15
N LEU A 38 -2.75 -14.18 8.60
CA LEU A 38 -3.69 -13.10 8.28
C LEU A 38 -4.07 -13.09 6.80
N TRP A 39 -3.88 -14.21 6.11
CA TRP A 39 -4.20 -14.38 4.69
C TRP A 39 -5.20 -15.51 4.54
N ASP A 40 -6.43 -15.15 4.21
CA ASP A 40 -7.52 -16.10 4.07
C ASP A 40 -7.40 -16.88 2.76
N THR A 41 -7.68 -18.17 2.80
CA THR A 41 -7.76 -19.01 1.59
C THR A 41 -9.09 -18.84 0.87
N GLN A 42 -10.16 -18.53 1.62
CA GLN A 42 -11.50 -18.35 1.08
C GLN A 42 -11.83 -16.87 0.92
N ARG A 43 -12.34 -16.50 -0.26
CA ARG A 43 -12.81 -15.13 -0.53
C ARG A 43 -14.14 -14.87 0.21
N PRO A 44 -14.32 -13.70 0.85
CA PRO A 44 -15.61 -13.28 1.39
C PRO A 44 -16.70 -13.24 0.32
N PRO A 45 -17.98 -13.39 0.69
CA PRO A 45 -19.10 -13.14 -0.20
C PRO A 45 -19.00 -11.76 -0.85
N LEU A 46 -19.44 -11.67 -2.12
CA LEU A 46 -19.34 -10.43 -2.90
C LEU A 46 -19.99 -9.24 -2.19
N GLU A 47 -21.08 -9.50 -1.47
CA GLU A 47 -21.82 -8.55 -0.65
C GLU A 47 -20.92 -7.80 0.35
N LYS A 48 -20.00 -8.52 1.00
CA LYS A 48 -19.04 -7.94 1.96
C LYS A 48 -17.93 -7.15 1.29
N LEU A 49 -17.65 -7.41 0.00
CA LEU A 49 -16.64 -6.68 -0.77
C LEU A 49 -17.19 -5.37 -1.36
N GLN A 50 -18.51 -5.17 -1.32
CA GLN A 50 -19.21 -4.02 -1.91
C GLN A 50 -19.54 -2.92 -0.90
N SER A 51 -18.97 -2.96 0.31
CA SER A 51 -19.18 -1.89 1.29
C SER A 51 -18.67 -0.54 0.76
N THR A 52 -19.45 0.50 1.04
CA THR A 52 -19.12 1.90 0.72
C THR A 52 -18.43 2.61 1.88
N THR A 53 -18.27 1.95 3.02
CA THR A 53 -17.59 2.54 4.18
C THR A 53 -16.07 2.55 3.97
N PRO A 54 -15.33 3.52 4.54
CA PRO A 54 -13.88 3.50 4.50
C PRO A 54 -13.34 2.18 5.08
N PHE A 55 -12.43 1.55 4.35
CA PHE A 55 -11.85 0.25 4.71
C PHE A 55 -12.85 -0.91 4.85
N ALA A 56 -14.08 -0.75 4.34
CA ALA A 56 -15.16 -1.73 4.51
C ALA A 56 -15.31 -2.21 5.97
N SER A 57 -15.15 -1.28 6.92
CA SER A 57 -14.98 -1.57 8.35
C SER A 57 -16.20 -2.20 9.02
N ASP A 58 -17.35 -2.16 8.34
CA ASP A 58 -18.62 -2.75 8.71
C ASP A 58 -18.77 -4.21 8.28
N THR A 59 -18.00 -4.65 7.27
CA THR A 59 -18.22 -5.93 6.60
C THR A 59 -16.99 -6.83 6.57
N LEU A 60 -15.79 -6.27 6.70
CA LEU A 60 -14.52 -6.98 6.62
C LEU A 60 -13.63 -6.71 7.83
N ALA A 61 -12.86 -7.73 8.22
CA ALA A 61 -11.70 -7.48 9.05
C ALA A 61 -10.65 -6.70 8.25
N PHE A 62 -9.84 -5.90 8.93
CA PHE A 62 -8.85 -5.04 8.27
C PHE A 62 -7.89 -5.81 7.34
N TYR A 63 -7.39 -6.98 7.76
CA TYR A 63 -6.53 -7.81 6.91
C TYR A 63 -7.25 -8.37 5.67
N GLN A 64 -8.56 -8.65 5.77
CA GLN A 64 -9.38 -9.05 4.63
C GLN A 64 -9.55 -7.90 3.65
N TRP A 65 -9.74 -6.68 4.15
CA TRP A 65 -9.76 -5.49 3.31
C TRP A 65 -8.41 -5.29 2.57
N LEU A 66 -7.28 -5.47 3.28
CA LEU A 66 -5.95 -5.43 2.65
C LEU A 66 -5.83 -6.47 1.52
N GLN A 67 -6.19 -7.72 1.82
CA GLN A 67 -6.07 -8.86 0.90
C GLN A 67 -6.99 -8.77 -0.31
N PHE A 68 -8.27 -8.49 -0.10
CA PHE A 68 -9.30 -8.68 -1.13
C PHE A 68 -9.69 -7.39 -1.86
N ILE A 69 -9.34 -6.23 -1.31
CA ILE A 69 -9.67 -4.93 -1.90
C ILE A 69 -8.40 -4.16 -2.25
N MET A 70 -7.58 -3.81 -1.25
CA MET A 70 -6.47 -2.89 -1.47
C MET A 70 -5.38 -3.47 -2.41
N ILE A 71 -4.83 -4.64 -2.07
CA ILE A 71 -3.76 -5.29 -2.86
C ILE A 71 -4.18 -5.50 -4.32
N PRO A 72 -5.31 -6.18 -4.64
CA PRO A 72 -5.69 -6.41 -6.03
C PRO A 72 -6.03 -5.12 -6.78
N THR A 73 -6.61 -4.12 -6.11
CA THR A 73 -6.90 -2.82 -6.74
C THR A 73 -5.62 -2.11 -7.20
N LEU A 74 -4.58 -2.08 -6.37
CA LEU A 74 -3.31 -1.45 -6.72
C LEU A 74 -2.56 -2.24 -7.80
N GLN A 75 -2.58 -3.57 -7.73
CA GLN A 75 -2.01 -4.44 -8.77
C GLN A 75 -2.67 -4.20 -10.13
N GLN A 76 -4.00 -4.21 -10.17
CA GLN A 76 -4.76 -3.98 -11.39
C GLN A 76 -4.46 -2.60 -12.00
N ARG A 77 -4.36 -1.54 -11.18
CA ARG A 77 -4.01 -0.20 -11.67
C ARG A 77 -2.64 -0.18 -12.33
N ILE A 78 -1.65 -0.84 -11.72
CA ILE A 78 -0.28 -0.94 -12.28
C ILE A 78 -0.31 -1.70 -13.62
N GLU A 79 -0.97 -2.86 -13.65
CA GLU A 79 -1.09 -3.69 -14.86
C GLU A 79 -1.77 -2.94 -16.01
N GLN A 80 -2.80 -2.16 -15.69
CA GLN A 80 -3.55 -1.34 -16.64
C GLN A 80 -2.88 0.02 -16.94
N ARG A 81 -1.68 0.28 -16.39
CA ARG A 81 -0.96 1.57 -16.49
C ARG A 81 -1.83 2.77 -16.11
N GLN A 82 -2.78 2.57 -15.21
CA GLN A 82 -3.60 3.62 -14.64
C GLN A 82 -2.84 4.35 -13.54
N PRO A 83 -3.18 5.62 -13.26
CA PRO A 83 -2.63 6.31 -12.11
C PRO A 83 -2.96 5.52 -10.83
N LEU A 84 -1.93 5.36 -10.01
CA LEU A 84 -2.07 4.90 -8.63
C LEU A 84 -2.83 5.97 -7.83
N PRO A 85 -3.63 5.58 -6.82
CA PRO A 85 -4.35 6.54 -6.00
C PRO A 85 -3.38 7.48 -5.30
N ASN A 86 -3.75 8.76 -5.23
CA ASN A 86 -3.00 9.77 -4.52
C ASN A 86 -3.41 9.69 -3.04
N SER A 87 -2.47 9.31 -2.18
CA SER A 87 -2.69 9.07 -0.75
C SER A 87 -3.66 7.93 -0.43
N ILE A 88 -3.13 6.90 0.21
CA ILE A 88 -3.92 5.92 0.95
C ILE A 88 -3.46 6.04 2.41
N ALA A 89 -4.38 6.30 3.34
CA ALA A 89 -4.04 6.48 4.76
C ALA A 89 -4.18 5.15 5.51
N VAL A 90 -3.42 4.14 5.09
CA VAL A 90 -3.59 2.75 5.57
C VAL A 90 -2.76 2.48 6.81
N HIS A 91 -1.56 3.05 6.91
CA HIS A 91 -0.69 2.92 8.07
C HIS A 91 -1.35 3.42 9.37
N PRO A 92 -1.98 4.61 9.43
CA PRO A 92 -2.68 5.06 10.64
C PRO A 92 -3.79 4.08 11.06
N MET A 93 -4.55 3.54 10.10
CA MET A 93 -5.59 2.55 10.38
C MET A 93 -5.01 1.25 10.95
N ALA A 94 -3.87 0.79 10.45
CA ALA A 94 -3.18 -0.38 11.00
C ALA A 94 -2.74 -0.19 12.46
N ILE A 95 -2.26 1.01 12.81
CA ILE A 95 -1.92 1.35 14.20
C ILE A 95 -3.14 1.26 15.11
N GLU A 96 -4.30 1.74 14.64
CA GLU A 96 -5.54 1.68 15.41
C GLU A 96 -6.08 0.26 15.58
N VAL A 97 -6.09 -0.53 14.51
CA VAL A 97 -6.57 -1.93 14.53
C VAL A 97 -5.70 -2.81 15.41
N TRP A 98 -4.38 -2.66 15.33
CA TRP A 98 -3.42 -3.45 16.12
C TRP A 98 -2.91 -2.70 17.36
N ARG A 99 -3.70 -1.77 17.88
CA ARG A 99 -3.38 -1.07 19.13
C ARG A 99 -3.22 -2.10 20.25
N GLY A 100 -2.04 -2.13 20.86
CA GLY A 100 -1.66 -3.15 21.87
C GLY A 100 -0.87 -4.34 21.31
N GLN A 101 -0.85 -4.54 19.99
CA GLN A 101 -0.13 -5.61 19.29
C GLN A 101 0.88 -5.07 18.25
N LEU A 102 1.27 -3.80 18.38
CA LEU A 102 2.14 -3.13 17.41
C LEU A 102 3.48 -3.84 17.20
N ARG A 103 4.02 -4.51 18.22
CA ARG A 103 5.27 -5.27 18.12
C ARG A 103 5.08 -6.54 17.27
N GLU A 104 3.95 -7.21 17.43
CA GLU A 104 3.61 -8.45 16.72
C GLU A 104 3.40 -8.18 15.22
N HIS A 105 2.75 -7.05 14.90
CA HIS A 105 2.43 -6.64 13.52
C HIS A 105 3.41 -5.61 12.94
N LYS A 106 4.56 -5.37 13.59
CA LYS A 106 5.50 -4.29 13.24
C LYS A 106 5.89 -4.28 11.77
N GLU A 107 6.20 -5.44 11.21
CA GLU A 107 6.63 -5.58 9.80
C GLU A 107 5.53 -5.14 8.83
N ILE A 108 4.31 -5.64 9.00
CA ILE A 108 3.15 -5.23 8.20
C ILE A 108 2.92 -3.72 8.32
N ILE A 109 2.96 -3.19 9.55
CA ILE A 109 2.77 -1.76 9.82
C ILE A 109 3.82 -0.91 9.10
N LEU A 110 5.08 -1.35 9.06
CA LEU A 110 6.16 -0.65 8.36
C LEU A 110 6.02 -0.74 6.85
N LEU A 111 5.58 -1.87 6.31
CA LEU A 111 5.29 -2.03 4.87
C LEU A 111 4.15 -1.10 4.44
N LEU A 112 3.08 -1.01 5.24
CA LEU A 112 1.98 -0.07 4.99
C LEU A 112 2.46 1.38 5.07
N LYS A 113 3.34 1.73 6.02
CA LYS A 113 3.93 3.06 6.08
C LYS A 113 4.78 3.40 4.85
N ALA A 114 5.58 2.44 4.39
CA ALA A 114 6.39 2.60 3.18
C ALA A 114 5.50 2.78 1.94
N LEU A 115 4.39 2.06 1.88
CA LEU A 115 3.40 2.18 0.81
C LEU A 115 2.72 3.56 0.82
N ASP A 116 2.22 4.01 1.97
CA ASP A 116 1.61 5.33 2.14
C ASP A 116 2.58 6.44 1.71
N ASN A 117 3.83 6.40 2.19
CA ASN A 117 4.86 7.39 1.84
C ASN A 117 5.22 7.39 0.35
N LEU A 118 5.30 6.21 -0.27
CA LEU A 118 5.61 6.09 -1.69
C LEU A 118 4.49 6.70 -2.55
N LEU A 119 3.24 6.47 -2.15
CA LEU A 119 2.05 6.95 -2.87
C LEU A 119 1.67 8.40 -2.54
N ASP A 120 2.17 8.95 -1.45
CA ASP A 120 2.04 10.38 -1.15
C ASP A 120 3.13 11.19 -1.88
N GLY A 121 4.37 10.68 -1.85
CA GLY A 121 5.53 11.35 -2.46
C GLY A 121 5.55 11.39 -3.99
N HIS A 122 4.74 10.59 -4.71
CA HIS A 122 4.63 10.71 -6.17
C HIS A 122 3.82 11.93 -6.61
N ASN A 123 3.12 12.60 -5.69
CA ASN A 123 2.22 13.71 -5.95
C ASN A 123 2.92 15.09 -6.03
N ASP A 124 4.20 15.21 -5.64
CA ASP A 124 4.92 16.51 -5.57
C ASP A 124 5.31 17.11 -6.95
N ARG A 125 4.52 16.87 -7.99
CA ARG A 125 4.79 17.35 -9.35
C ARG A 125 3.51 17.79 -10.07
N HIS A 126 2.93 18.89 -9.60
CA HIS A 126 2.13 19.79 -10.44
C HIS A 126 2.92 21.08 -10.66
#